data_AF-A0A659PWU2-F1
#
_entry.id   AF-A0A659PWU2-F1
#
_cell.length_a   1.000
_cell.length_b   1.000
_cell.length_c   1.000
_cell.angle_alpha   90.00
_cell.angle_beta   90.00
_cell.angle_gamma   90.00
#
_symmetry.space_group_name_H-M   'P 1'
#
loop_
_entity.id
_entity.type
_entity.pdbx_description
1 polymer ?
#
loop_
_entity_poly.entity_id
_entity_poly.type
_entity_poly.pdbx_seq_one_letter_code
_entity_poly.pdbx_strand_id
1 'polypeptide(L)'
;RGAGGPLTGPAGADLTIAADGTISALNPGDPPNTVAPVGRLKLVKAEGNEVQRSDDGLFRLTAEAQAERGAVLAADPSIRIMSGVLEGSNVKPVEAMTDMIANARRFEMQMKVITSVDENEGRANQLLSMS
;
A
#
# COMPACT_ATOMS: atom_id res chain seq x y z
N ARG A 1 8.33 14.33 3.15
CA ARG A 1 8.86 15.72 3.33
C ARG A 1 10.12 15.64 4.18
N GLY A 2 11.17 16.41 3.89
CA GLY A 2 12.36 16.45 4.74
C GLY A 2 12.05 17.07 6.10
N ALA A 3 12.93 16.87 7.08
CA ALA A 3 12.75 17.32 8.47
C ALA A 3 12.44 18.84 8.64
N GLY A 4 12.55 19.66 7.59
CA GLY A 4 12.26 21.10 7.64
C GLY A 4 11.68 21.75 6.36
N GLY A 5 11.22 20.99 5.36
CA GLY A 5 10.70 21.58 4.12
C GLY A 5 10.94 20.75 2.85
N PRO A 6 10.71 21.33 1.65
CA PRO A 6 11.15 20.75 0.39
C PRO A 6 12.68 20.61 0.39
N LEU A 7 13.19 19.45 -0.02
CA LEU A 7 14.63 19.23 -0.19
C LEU A 7 15.00 19.58 -1.63
N THR A 8 15.80 20.62 -1.83
CA THR A 8 16.32 21.01 -3.15
C THR A 8 17.79 20.61 -3.22
N GLY A 9 18.13 19.72 -4.16
CA GLY A 9 19.51 19.33 -4.41
C GLY A 9 20.23 20.28 -5.38
N PRO A 10 21.57 20.33 -5.36
CA PRO A 10 22.36 21.05 -6.37
C PRO A 10 22.12 20.46 -7.77
N ALA A 11 22.00 21.30 -8.79
CA ALA A 11 21.81 20.85 -10.17
C ALA A 11 23.07 20.12 -10.69
N GLY A 12 22.89 18.91 -11.21
CA GLY A 12 23.98 18.10 -11.76
C GLY A 12 24.82 17.34 -10.74
N ALA A 13 24.51 17.39 -9.44
CA ALA A 13 25.21 16.64 -8.41
C ALA A 13 24.75 15.17 -8.32
N ASP A 14 25.68 14.26 -8.04
CA ASP A 14 25.37 12.87 -7.72
C ASP A 14 24.79 12.78 -6.31
N LEU A 15 23.56 12.28 -6.20
CA LEU A 15 22.83 12.16 -4.95
C LEU A 15 22.94 10.74 -4.39
N THR A 16 23.38 10.63 -3.14
CA THR A 16 23.41 9.37 -2.39
C THR A 16 22.48 9.45 -1.19
N ILE A 17 21.73 8.38 -0.93
CA ILE A 17 20.83 8.27 0.23
C ILE A 17 21.40 7.21 1.17
N ALA A 18 21.75 7.63 2.39
CA ALA A 18 22.21 6.75 3.45
C ALA A 18 21.03 6.01 4.11
N ALA A 19 21.34 4.92 4.82
CA ALA A 19 20.33 4.03 5.40
C ALA A 19 19.46 4.68 6.50
N ASP A 20 19.89 5.81 7.06
CA ASP A 20 19.15 6.61 8.04
C ASP A 20 18.26 7.69 7.39
N GLY A 21 18.20 7.72 6.05
CA GLY A 21 17.48 8.69 5.25
C GLY A 21 18.25 9.99 4.99
N THR A 22 19.53 10.09 5.36
CA THR A 22 20.37 11.26 5.05
C THR A 22 20.68 11.28 3.55
N ILE A 23 20.35 12.40 2.90
CA ILE A 23 20.64 12.66 1.49
C ILE A 23 21.89 13.51 1.42
N SER A 24 22.88 13.05 0.68
CA SER A 24 24.14 13.74 0.46
C SER A 24 24.35 13.95 -1.04
N ALA A 25 24.94 15.07 -1.42
CA ALA A 25 25.24 15.42 -2.80
C ALA A 25 26.75 15.54 -3.00
N LEU A 26 27.23 15.06 -4.14
CA LEU A 26 28.57 15.28 -4.65
C LEU A 26 28.48 16.12 -5.93
N ASN A 27 29.05 17.33 -5.93
CA ASN A 27 29.00 18.18 -7.11
C ASN A 27 29.99 17.69 -8.19
N PRO A 28 29.71 17.96 -9.48
CA PRO A 28 30.63 17.64 -10.55
C PRO A 28 31.99 18.31 -10.36
N GLY A 29 33.05 17.51 -10.28
CA GLY A 29 34.43 17.99 -10.13
C GLY A 29 34.96 18.03 -8.69
N ASP A 30 34.10 17.82 -7.69
CA ASP A 30 34.56 17.69 -6.29
C ASP A 30 35.15 16.30 -6.03
N PRO A 31 36.18 16.17 -5.17
CA PRO A 31 36.70 14.87 -4.81
C PRO A 31 35.66 14.07 -3.98
N PRO A 32 35.64 12.72 -4.07
CA PRO A 32 34.61 11.87 -3.46
C PRO A 32 34.48 11.98 -1.93
N ASN A 33 35.42 12.63 -1.25
CA ASN A 33 35.41 12.91 0.18
C ASN A 33 34.65 14.19 0.56
N THR A 34 34.21 15.00 -0.43
CA THR A 34 33.53 16.29 -0.22
C THR A 34 32.02 16.13 -0.36
N VAL A 35 31.48 14.96 -0.01
CA VAL A 35 30.03 14.73 -0.04
C VAL A 35 29.37 15.60 1.04
N ALA A 36 28.50 16.53 0.64
CA ALA A 36 27.82 17.44 1.55
C ALA A 36 26.40 16.94 1.85
N PRO A 37 25.95 16.91 3.13
CA PRO A 37 24.57 16.57 3.45
C PRO A 37 23.61 17.69 2.99
N VAL A 38 22.66 17.34 2.12
CA VAL A 38 21.63 18.25 1.58
C VAL A 38 20.40 18.28 2.49
N GLY A 39 20.12 17.16 3.15
CA GLY A 39 19.04 17.06 4.12
C GLY A 39 18.72 15.63 4.49
N ARG A 40 17.62 15.44 5.23
CA ARG A 40 17.21 14.12 5.72
C ARG A 40 15.74 13.86 5.49
N LEU A 41 15.43 12.67 4.99
CA LEU A 41 14.07 12.17 4.84
C LEU A 41 13.43 11.97 6.23
N LYS A 42 12.21 12.48 6.40
CA LYS A 42 11.40 12.16 7.57
C LYS A 42 10.76 10.79 7.35
N LEU A 43 11.29 9.78 8.04
CA LEU A 43 10.73 8.43 8.09
C LEU A 43 9.74 8.35 9.24
N VAL A 44 8.56 7.81 8.98
CA VAL A 44 7.48 7.68 9.97
C VAL A 44 6.98 6.25 9.97
N LYS A 45 6.64 5.74 11.14
CA LYS A 45 6.03 4.44 11.32
C LYS A 45 4.52 4.60 11.51
N ALA A 46 3.73 3.96 10.66
CA ALA A 46 2.28 3.86 10.80
C ALA A 46 1.89 2.38 10.85
N GLU A 47 0.90 2.05 11.67
CA GLU A 47 0.32 0.70 11.71
C GLU A 47 -0.72 0.55 10.60
N GLY A 48 -0.97 -0.69 10.15
CA GLY A 48 -1.81 -0.95 8.96
C GLY A 48 -3.27 -0.48 9.08
N ASN A 49 -3.81 -0.40 10.30
CA ASN A 49 -5.16 0.08 10.60
C ASN A 49 -5.26 1.62 10.65
N GLU A 50 -4.14 2.31 10.62
CA GLU A 50 -4.08 3.77 10.78
C GLU A 50 -3.98 4.50 9.46
N VAL A 51 -3.76 3.76 8.38
CA VAL A 51 -3.56 4.29 7.05
C VAL A 51 -4.70 3.89 6.13
N GLN A 52 -5.20 4.85 5.40
CA GLN A 52 -6.14 4.63 4.32
C GLN A 52 -5.47 5.00 3.00
N ARG A 53 -5.61 4.11 2.02
CA ARG A 53 -5.18 4.39 0.65
C ARG A 53 -6.17 5.36 0.02
N SER A 54 -5.67 6.48 -0.47
CA SER A 54 -6.46 7.46 -1.22
C SER A 54 -6.45 7.15 -2.73
N ASP A 55 -7.24 7.89 -3.48
CA ASP A 55 -7.41 7.69 -4.94
C ASP A 55 -6.14 7.95 -5.75
N ASP A 56 -5.23 8.78 -5.23
CA ASP A 56 -3.90 9.04 -5.80
C ASP A 56 -2.89 7.92 -5.53
N GLY A 57 -3.31 6.85 -4.83
CA GLY A 57 -2.45 5.74 -4.45
C GLY A 57 -1.52 6.04 -3.27
N LEU A 58 -1.57 7.24 -2.71
CA LEU A 58 -0.83 7.59 -1.50
C LEU A 58 -1.63 7.19 -0.25
N PHE A 59 -0.91 6.87 0.81
CA PHE A 59 -1.50 6.57 2.11
C PHE A 59 -1.62 7.85 2.95
N ARG A 60 -2.79 8.04 3.54
CA ARG A 60 -3.08 9.11 4.50
C ARG A 60 -3.56 8.49 5.81
N LEU A 61 -3.31 9.16 6.92
CA LEU A 61 -3.84 8.72 8.20
C LEU A 61 -5.38 8.75 8.21
N THR A 62 -6.01 7.76 8.84
CA THR A 62 -7.45 7.76 9.11
C THR A 62 -7.80 8.91 10.06
N ALA A 63 -9.06 9.37 10.05
CA ALA A 63 -9.51 10.44 10.94
C ALA A 63 -9.31 10.08 12.44
N GLU A 64 -9.48 8.80 12.77
CA GLU A 64 -9.25 8.24 14.10
C GLU A 64 -7.77 8.31 14.49
N ALA A 65 -6.87 7.84 13.62
CA ALA A 65 -5.43 7.90 13.86
C ALA A 65 -4.92 9.35 13.93
N GLN A 66 -5.52 10.27 13.17
CA GLN A 66 -5.23 11.70 13.26
C GLN A 66 -5.69 12.31 14.58
N ALA A 67 -6.82 11.87 15.14
CA ALA A 67 -7.31 12.34 16.43
C ALA A 67 -6.41 11.87 17.58
N GLU A 68 -5.87 10.64 17.50
CA GLU A 68 -5.01 10.08 18.55
C GLU A 68 -3.56 10.56 18.47
N ARG A 69 -2.97 10.60 17.27
CA ARG A 69 -1.53 10.86 17.07
C ARG A 69 -1.23 12.19 16.38
N GLY A 70 -2.27 12.95 16.05
CA GLY A 70 -2.17 14.20 15.29
C GLY A 70 -2.07 13.97 13.78
N ALA A 71 -2.22 15.05 13.02
CA ALA A 71 -2.21 15.03 11.56
C ALA A 71 -0.85 14.62 10.94
N VAL A 72 0.23 14.63 11.73
CA VAL A 72 1.59 14.32 11.26
C VAL A 72 2.30 13.44 12.28
N LEU A 73 2.68 12.25 11.86
CA LEU A 73 3.45 11.31 12.69
C LEU A 73 4.85 11.85 13.04
N ALA A 74 5.35 11.49 14.22
CA ALA A 74 6.72 11.74 14.62
C ALA A 74 7.71 10.94 13.77
N ALA A 75 8.93 11.45 13.62
CA ALA A 75 9.97 10.74 12.91
C ALA A 75 10.45 9.54 13.74
N ASP A 76 10.58 8.37 13.11
CA ASP A 76 11.06 7.16 13.77
C ASP A 76 12.51 6.85 13.33
N PRO A 77 13.51 6.92 14.24
CA PRO A 77 14.91 6.67 13.92
C PRO A 77 15.26 5.17 13.75
N SER A 78 14.34 4.26 14.11
CA SER A 78 14.53 2.81 13.96
C SER A 78 14.36 2.34 12.51
N ILE A 79 13.66 3.11 11.68
CA ILE A 79 13.44 2.79 10.28
C ILE A 79 14.74 2.98 9.50
N ARG A 80 15.06 1.98 8.68
CA ARG A 80 16.19 1.99 7.76
C ARG A 80 15.69 1.94 6.32
N ILE A 81 16.39 2.64 5.43
CA ILE A 81 16.15 2.61 3.99
C ILE A 81 17.29 1.84 3.32
N MET A 82 16.98 1.10 2.26
CA MET A 82 18.00 0.57 1.35
C MET A 82 17.92 1.37 0.04
N SER A 83 19.01 2.07 -0.28
CA SER A 83 19.12 2.79 -1.55
C SER A 83 19.36 1.81 -2.71
N GLY A 84 18.81 2.10 -3.89
CA GLY A 84 19.03 1.31 -5.11
C GLY A 84 18.17 0.06 -5.25
N VAL A 85 17.21 -0.17 -4.35
CA VAL A 85 16.23 -1.26 -4.45
C VAL A 85 14.81 -0.70 -4.45
N LEU A 86 13.93 -1.29 -5.26
CA LEU A 86 12.51 -0.96 -5.30
C LEU A 86 11.73 -2.01 -4.50
N GLU A 87 10.80 -1.56 -3.65
CA GLU A 87 9.93 -2.46 -2.91
C GLU A 87 9.03 -3.25 -3.87
N GLY A 88 9.09 -4.58 -3.78
CA GLY A 88 8.31 -5.48 -4.61
C GLY A 88 6.86 -5.60 -4.11
N SER A 89 5.96 -6.06 -4.98
CA SER A 89 4.62 -6.42 -4.55
C SER A 89 4.67 -7.67 -3.66
N ASN A 90 4.01 -7.64 -2.51
CA ASN A 90 3.82 -8.81 -1.66
C ASN A 90 2.70 -9.75 -2.17
N VAL A 91 2.21 -9.55 -3.40
CA VAL A 91 1.15 -10.37 -3.99
C VAL A 91 1.77 -11.51 -4.80
N LYS A 92 1.29 -12.73 -4.58
CA LYS A 92 1.58 -13.89 -5.43
C LYS A 92 0.45 -14.07 -6.45
N PRO A 93 0.66 -13.72 -7.74
CA PRO A 93 -0.44 -13.64 -8.71
C PRO A 93 -1.15 -14.98 -8.93
N VAL A 94 -0.40 -16.09 -8.93
CA VAL A 94 -0.95 -17.44 -9.16
C VAL A 94 -1.92 -17.83 -8.04
N GLU A 95 -1.52 -17.60 -6.79
CA GLU A 95 -2.33 -17.92 -5.59
C GLU A 95 -3.60 -17.06 -5.57
N ALA A 96 -3.45 -15.75 -5.84
CA ALA A 96 -4.59 -14.84 -5.93
C ALA A 96 -5.57 -15.23 -7.05
N MET A 97 -5.08 -15.69 -8.20
CA MET A 97 -5.94 -16.18 -9.30
C MET A 97 -6.66 -17.48 -8.93
N THR A 98 -5.99 -18.42 -8.27
CA THR A 98 -6.63 -19.66 -7.82
C THR A 98 -7.73 -19.40 -6.79
N ASP A 99 -7.51 -18.44 -5.89
CA ASP A 99 -8.51 -18.03 -4.91
C ASP A 99 -9.72 -17.34 -5.58
N MET A 100 -9.48 -16.49 -6.58
CA MET A 100 -10.56 -15.91 -7.38
C MET A 100 -11.38 -16.99 -8.09
N ILE A 101 -10.74 -18.00 -8.70
CA ILE A 101 -11.43 -19.12 -9.38
C ILE A 101 -12.23 -19.96 -8.38
N ALA A 102 -11.67 -20.22 -7.19
CA ALA A 102 -12.36 -20.95 -6.13
C ALA A 102 -13.60 -20.19 -5.64
N ASN A 103 -13.50 -18.88 -5.46
CA ASN A 103 -14.61 -18.01 -5.09
C ASN A 103 -15.69 -17.95 -6.18
N ALA A 104 -15.30 -17.84 -7.46
CA ALA A 104 -16.23 -17.87 -8.58
C ALA A 104 -17.01 -19.19 -8.64
N ARG A 105 -16.34 -20.34 -8.49
CA ARG A 105 -17.02 -21.65 -8.44
C ARG A 105 -17.96 -21.78 -7.24
N ARG A 106 -17.58 -21.25 -6.07
CA ARG A 106 -18.47 -21.23 -4.90
C ARG A 106 -19.72 -20.40 -5.17
N PHE A 107 -19.57 -19.24 -5.79
CA PHE A 107 -20.70 -18.41 -6.20
C PHE A 107 -21.61 -19.12 -7.22
N GLU A 108 -21.04 -19.79 -8.23
CA GLU A 108 -21.82 -20.57 -9.20
C GLU A 108 -22.60 -21.72 -8.53
N MET A 109 -21.99 -22.43 -7.59
CA MET A 109 -22.67 -23.49 -6.83
C MET A 109 -23.81 -22.91 -5.99
N GLN A 110 -23.60 -21.77 -5.33
CA GLN A 110 -24.64 -21.07 -4.56
C GLN A 110 -25.82 -20.69 -5.46
N MET A 111 -25.55 -20.15 -6.66
CA MET A 111 -26.59 -19.82 -7.64
C MET A 111 -27.35 -21.06 -8.14
N LYS A 112 -26.64 -22.16 -8.43
CA LYS A 112 -27.28 -23.42 -8.85
C LYS A 112 -28.20 -24.00 -7.78
N VAL A 113 -27.81 -23.91 -6.50
CA VAL A 113 -28.67 -24.35 -5.39
C VAL A 113 -29.94 -23.50 -5.35
N ILE A 114 -29.83 -22.18 -5.47
CA ILE A 114 -30.98 -21.26 -5.50
C ILE A 114 -31.92 -21.63 -6.67
N THR A 115 -31.38 -21.75 -7.89
CA THR A 115 -32.21 -22.12 -9.06
C THR A 115 -32.88 -23.48 -8.88
N SER A 116 -32.18 -24.47 -8.30
CA SER A 116 -32.76 -25.78 -8.03
C SER A 116 -33.89 -25.72 -7.00
N VAL A 117 -33.81 -24.83 -6.01
CA VAL A 117 -34.88 -24.60 -5.04
C VAL A 117 -36.07 -23.93 -5.73
N ASP A 118 -35.84 -22.88 -6.52
CA ASP A 118 -36.90 -22.17 -7.26
C ASP A 118 -37.66 -23.12 -8.22
N GLU A 119 -36.94 -23.96 -8.97
CA GLU A 119 -37.55 -24.96 -9.85
C GLU A 119 -38.38 -25.99 -9.08
N ASN A 120 -37.89 -26.42 -7.92
CA ASN A 120 -38.59 -27.40 -7.07
C ASN A 120 -39.86 -26.80 -6.46
N GLU A 121 -39.80 -25.56 -5.97
CA GLU A 121 -40.97 -24.81 -5.50
C GLU A 121 -42.02 -24.63 -6.61
N GLY A 122 -41.58 -24.27 -7.82
CA GLY A 122 -42.48 -24.15 -8.97
C GLY A 122 -43.22 -25.45 -9.30
N ARG A 123 -42.53 -26.59 -9.27
CA ARG A 123 -43.14 -27.92 -9.49
C ARG A 123 -44.09 -28.31 -8.36
N ALA A 124 -43.72 -28.05 -7.11
CA ALA A 124 -44.57 -28.33 -5.96
C ALA A 124 -45.89 -27.53 -6.02
N ASN A 125 -45.82 -26.26 -6.44
CA ASN A 125 -47.01 -25.42 -6.60
C ASN A 125 -47.94 -25.90 -7.72
N GLN A 126 -47.40 -26.44 -8.81
CA GLN A 126 -48.21 -27.04 -9.88
C GLN A 126 -49.03 -28.24 -9.38
N LEU A 127 -48.42 -29.11 -8.56
CA LEU A 127 -49.12 -30.25 -7.94
C LEU A 127 -50.25 -29.80 -7.02
N LEU A 128 -50.06 -28.74 -6.24
CA LEU A 128 -51.09 -28.18 -5.37
C LEU A 128 -52.25 -27.52 -6.16
N SER A 129 -51.98 -27.01 -7.35
CA SER A 129 -53.02 -26.41 -8.22
C SER A 129 -53.87 -27.45 -8.96
N MET A 130 -53.40 -28.69 -9.03
CA MET A 130 -54.08 -29.81 -9.68
C MET A 130 -54.92 -30.67 -8.71
N SER A 131 -54.88 -30.38 -7.41
CA SER A 131 -55.73 -30.98 -6.37
C SER A 131 -56.91 -30.08 -6.02
#